data_AF-V3ZU06-F1
#
_entry.id   AF-V3ZU06-F1
#
_cell.length_a   1.000
_cell.length_b   1.000
_cell.length_c   1.000
_cell.angle_alpha   90.00
_cell.angle_beta   90.00
_cell.angle_gamma   90.00
#
_symmetry.space_group_name_H-M   'P 1'
#
loop_
_entity.id
_entity.type
_entity.pdbx_description
1 polymer ?
#
loop_
_entity_poly.entity_id
_entity_poly.type
_entity_poly.pdbx_seq_one_letter_code
_entity_poly.pdbx_strand_id
1 'polypeptide(L)'
;MKVFLLVTCFMLSLIVDISDSRPELFPFLKSECSSGVVYATCYMKQRGGDDDGGDDRGGDGGDDRRGDDRDDDRGGRRDRDNDGNDDRRDGNDDRRDGNDDRRDGNDNDGGVRGNIYFSQKVDSNCRPTSELKVRVRLRGVNGGDDDDRDGRDRGDNGGGDDDDDGRRRRFLGLHVHKFGDLRNRCLAAGPHLRKLGNFRSNRRGNIQENFRVKQTSLVEIVGRAVVLHSRKNAGRRLACCVIGYADSRK
;
A
#
# COMPACT_ATOMS: atom_id res chain seq x y z
N MET A 1 49.89 33.06 23.64
CA MET A 1 48.88 32.00 23.87
C MET A 1 47.46 32.58 23.90
N LYS A 2 46.94 33.10 22.78
CA LYS A 2 45.55 33.64 22.69
C LYS A 2 44.84 33.35 21.34
N VAL A 3 45.45 32.57 20.46
CA VAL A 3 44.93 32.35 19.08
C VAL A 3 44.31 30.97 18.87
N PHE A 4 44.46 30.04 19.82
CA PHE A 4 43.97 28.67 19.66
C PHE A 4 42.53 28.42 20.16
N LEU A 5 41.87 29.41 20.78
CA LEU A 5 40.54 29.22 21.38
C LEU A 5 39.36 29.68 20.50
N LEU A 6 39.63 30.28 19.34
CA LEU A 6 38.58 30.82 18.46
C LEU A 6 38.18 29.87 17.32
N VAL A 7 38.96 28.82 17.07
CA VAL A 7 38.71 27.88 15.96
C VAL A 7 37.78 26.73 16.37
N THR A 8 37.66 26.42 17.67
CA THR A 8 36.79 25.34 18.15
C THR A 8 35.32 25.74 18.32
N CYS A 9 35.01 27.03 18.52
CA CYS A 9 33.61 27.48 18.56
C CYS A 9 32.93 27.50 17.18
N PHE A 10 33.69 27.66 16.09
CA PHE A 10 33.11 27.71 14.74
C PHE A 10 32.76 26.34 14.16
N MET A 11 33.31 25.25 14.70
CA MET A 11 32.98 23.89 14.27
C MET A 11 31.82 23.25 15.06
N LEU A 12 31.46 23.80 16.23
CA LEU A 12 30.34 23.29 17.02
C LEU A 12 28.98 23.90 16.65
N SER A 13 28.95 24.98 15.87
CA SER A 13 27.70 25.53 15.30
C SER A 13 27.32 24.93 13.94
N LEU A 14 28.14 24.02 13.40
CA LEU A 14 27.88 23.29 12.15
C LEU A 14 27.27 21.89 12.36
N ILE A 15 26.96 21.53 13.61
CA ILE A 15 25.97 20.49 13.91
C ILE A 15 24.60 21.18 13.95
N VAL A 16 24.24 21.80 12.83
CA VAL A 16 22.87 22.20 12.56
C VAL A 16 22.09 20.91 12.38
N ASP A 17 20.99 20.80 13.11
CA ASP A 17 19.96 19.77 12.97
C ASP A 17 19.57 19.56 11.48
N ILE A 18 20.25 18.62 10.80
CA ILE A 18 19.88 18.17 9.44
C ILE A 18 18.52 17.42 9.48
N SER A 19 17.96 17.21 10.66
CA SER A 19 16.66 16.57 10.90
C SER A 19 15.47 17.39 10.40
N ASP A 20 15.60 18.73 10.30
CA ASP A 20 14.51 19.62 9.86
C ASP A 20 15.02 20.72 8.90
N SER A 21 16.12 20.45 8.20
CA SER A 21 16.47 21.23 7.01
C SER A 21 15.41 20.96 5.95
N ARG A 22 14.32 21.73 6.00
CA ARG A 22 13.50 22.01 4.82
C ARG A 22 14.52 22.42 3.76
N PRO A 23 14.78 21.59 2.72
CA PRO A 23 15.72 21.99 1.69
C PRO A 23 15.25 23.37 1.25
N GLU A 24 16.14 24.36 1.28
CA GLU A 24 15.82 25.70 0.78
C GLU A 24 15.12 25.51 -0.55
N LEU A 25 13.80 25.75 -0.51
CA LEU A 25 12.89 25.31 -1.54
C LEU A 25 13.40 25.92 -2.84
N PHE A 26 13.86 25.05 -3.73
CA PHE A 26 14.20 25.26 -5.13
C PHE A 26 14.12 26.74 -5.58
N PRO A 27 15.24 27.38 -5.95
CA PRO A 27 15.24 28.77 -6.44
C PRO A 27 14.38 28.98 -7.70
N PHE A 28 13.86 27.91 -8.31
CA PHE A 28 13.08 27.91 -9.54
C PHE A 28 11.71 28.63 -9.47
N LEU A 29 11.18 28.97 -8.30
CA LEU A 29 9.81 29.53 -8.23
C LEU A 29 9.72 31.03 -8.05
N LYS A 30 10.77 31.72 -7.60
CA LYS A 30 10.62 33.15 -7.27
C LYS A 30 10.91 34.10 -8.42
N SER A 31 11.75 33.75 -9.39
CA SER A 31 12.13 34.71 -10.43
C SER A 31 11.16 34.77 -11.61
N GLU A 32 10.32 33.76 -11.85
CA GLU A 32 9.52 33.68 -13.09
C GLU A 32 8.12 33.05 -12.90
N CYS A 33 7.36 33.45 -11.88
CA CYS A 33 5.94 33.11 -11.85
C CYS A 33 5.15 33.93 -12.86
N SER A 34 5.13 33.49 -14.11
CA SER A 34 4.08 33.87 -15.05
C SER A 34 2.78 33.18 -14.64
N SER A 35 1.65 33.90 -14.66
CA SER A 35 0.33 33.29 -14.47
C SER A 35 0.16 32.11 -15.44
N GLY A 36 -0.41 31.00 -14.97
CA GLY A 36 -0.39 29.79 -15.77
C GLY A 36 -0.91 28.55 -15.07
N VAL A 37 -0.57 27.39 -15.63
CA VAL A 37 -0.85 26.08 -15.03
C VAL A 37 0.47 25.45 -14.64
N VAL A 38 0.61 25.12 -13.36
CA VAL A 38 1.77 24.39 -12.85
C VAL A 38 1.43 22.90 -12.88
N TYR A 39 2.42 22.08 -13.27
CA TYR A 39 2.28 20.64 -13.37
C TYR A 39 3.24 19.92 -12.42
N ALA A 40 2.79 18.81 -11.88
CA ALA A 40 3.65 17.86 -11.19
C ALA A 40 3.26 16.43 -11.56
N THR A 41 4.18 15.51 -11.41
CA THR A 41 3.98 14.10 -11.69
C THR A 41 4.63 13.23 -10.62
N CYS A 42 4.11 12.03 -10.47
CA CYS A 42 4.60 11.03 -9.54
C CYS A 42 4.48 9.67 -10.22
N TYR A 43 5.61 8.99 -10.43
CA TYR A 43 5.62 7.64 -10.98
C TYR A 43 5.55 6.62 -9.85
N MET A 44 4.36 6.05 -9.67
CA MET A 44 4.09 5.08 -8.62
C MET A 44 4.66 3.72 -9.01
N LYS A 45 5.42 3.12 -8.09
CA LYS A 45 5.94 1.77 -8.21
C LYS A 45 5.82 1.08 -6.87
N GLN A 46 5.18 -0.08 -6.83
CA GLN A 46 5.31 -1.02 -5.72
C GLN A 46 6.76 -1.47 -5.74
N ARG A 47 7.52 -1.00 -4.77
CA ARG A 47 8.90 -1.46 -4.61
C ARG A 47 8.75 -2.87 -4.06
N GLY A 48 9.06 -3.88 -4.90
CA GLY A 48 9.01 -5.29 -4.55
C GLY A 48 9.52 -5.49 -3.14
N GLY A 49 8.59 -5.87 -2.26
CA GLY A 49 8.94 -6.46 -1.00
C GLY A 49 8.63 -7.91 -1.19
N ASP A 50 9.68 -8.69 -1.40
CA ASP A 50 9.73 -10.03 -0.84
C ASP A 50 9.19 -9.93 0.58
N ASP A 51 8.28 -10.82 0.89
CA ASP A 51 7.51 -10.89 2.12
C ASP A 51 8.42 -10.71 3.34
N ASP A 52 8.53 -9.47 3.82
CA ASP A 52 8.96 -9.22 5.18
C ASP A 52 7.77 -9.66 6.04
N GLY A 53 7.66 -10.99 6.20
CA GLY A 53 6.85 -11.72 7.16
C GLY A 53 7.25 -11.35 8.59
N GLY A 54 7.22 -10.06 8.90
CA GLY A 54 6.98 -9.57 10.23
C GLY A 54 5.51 -9.78 10.50
N ASP A 55 5.14 -11.03 10.78
CA ASP A 55 4.02 -11.31 11.64
C ASP A 55 4.27 -10.56 12.95
N ASP A 56 3.82 -9.30 13.02
CA ASP A 56 3.43 -8.65 14.27
C ASP A 56 2.14 -9.33 14.82
N ARG A 57 2.04 -10.66 14.68
CA ARG A 57 1.40 -11.47 15.70
C ARG A 57 2.33 -11.32 16.89
N GLY A 58 2.02 -10.30 17.70
CA GLY A 58 2.39 -10.31 19.10
C GLY A 58 2.14 -11.71 19.59
N GLY A 59 3.22 -12.44 19.80
CA GLY A 59 3.24 -13.62 20.62
C GLY A 59 2.83 -13.14 21.99
N ASP A 60 1.52 -13.13 22.24
CA ASP A 60 1.02 -13.35 23.57
C ASP A 60 1.43 -14.78 23.89
N GLY A 61 2.63 -14.86 24.47
CA GLY A 61 3.08 -16.02 25.21
C GLY A 61 1.97 -16.41 26.17
N GLY A 62 1.36 -17.55 25.88
CA GLY A 62 0.38 -18.23 26.69
C GLY A 62 0.61 -19.71 26.58
N ASP A 63 1.87 -20.13 26.73
CA ASP A 63 2.14 -21.45 27.29
C ASP A 63 1.49 -21.53 28.69
N ASP A 64 1.08 -22.75 29.04
CA ASP A 64 0.62 -23.21 30.35
C ASP A 64 -0.87 -23.03 30.69
N ARG A 65 -1.68 -24.01 30.27
CA ARG A 65 -2.41 -24.96 31.15
C ARG A 65 -3.07 -26.02 30.26
N ARG A 66 -2.50 -27.23 30.22
CA ARG A 66 -2.87 -28.36 31.10
C ARG A 66 -4.37 -28.67 31.06
N GLY A 67 -4.66 -29.82 30.45
CA GLY A 67 -5.61 -30.83 30.92
C GLY A 67 -7.03 -30.36 31.19
N ASP A 68 -7.97 -30.88 30.42
CA ASP A 68 -9.10 -31.57 31.03
C ASP A 68 -9.67 -32.56 30.02
N ASP A 69 -9.29 -33.82 30.25
CA ASP A 69 -10.09 -34.97 29.90
C ASP A 69 -11.52 -34.74 30.39
N ARG A 70 -12.49 -34.70 29.48
CA ARG A 70 -13.88 -35.06 29.78
C ARG A 70 -14.40 -35.96 28.69
N ASP A 71 -14.07 -37.23 28.88
CA ASP A 71 -15.07 -38.29 28.82
C ASP A 71 -16.39 -37.79 29.44
N ASP A 72 -17.47 -37.83 28.68
CA ASP A 72 -18.78 -38.21 29.20
C ASP A 72 -19.69 -38.61 28.04
N ASP A 73 -19.79 -39.92 27.93
CA ASP A 73 -20.90 -40.69 27.41
C ASP A 73 -22.27 -40.00 27.49
N ARG A 74 -23.03 -40.06 26.39
CA ARG A 74 -24.39 -40.63 26.39
C ARG A 74 -24.97 -40.76 24.98
N GLY A 75 -24.83 -41.97 24.44
CA GLY A 75 -25.97 -42.81 24.08
C GLY A 75 -26.83 -42.41 22.88
N GLY A 76 -26.67 -43.14 21.79
CA GLY A 76 -27.60 -43.08 20.67
C GLY A 76 -27.36 -44.14 19.60
N ARG A 77 -27.42 -45.42 19.99
CA ARG A 77 -27.40 -46.59 19.11
C ARG A 77 -28.22 -46.38 17.83
N ARG A 78 -27.61 -46.69 16.68
CA ARG A 78 -28.25 -47.53 15.65
C ARG A 78 -27.17 -48.24 14.87
N ASP A 79 -27.19 -49.54 15.08
CA ASP A 79 -26.46 -50.58 14.38
C ASP A 79 -26.69 -50.44 12.87
N ARG A 80 -25.61 -50.50 12.10
CA ARG A 80 -25.59 -51.26 10.85
C ARG A 80 -24.17 -51.61 10.49
N ASP A 81 -23.91 -52.89 10.68
CA ASP A 81 -22.85 -53.68 10.12
C ASP A 81 -22.66 -53.33 8.63
N ASN A 82 -21.43 -53.08 8.22
CA ASN A 82 -20.95 -53.76 7.03
C ASN A 82 -19.44 -53.96 7.12
N ASP A 83 -19.11 -55.24 7.15
CA ASP A 83 -17.80 -55.84 7.26
C ASP A 83 -16.87 -55.47 6.09
N GLY A 84 -15.58 -55.47 6.42
CA GLY A 84 -14.56 -56.07 5.55
C GLY A 84 -13.93 -55.16 4.49
N ASN A 85 -12.76 -54.61 4.82
CA ASN A 85 -11.52 -55.08 4.21
C ASN A 85 -10.31 -54.42 4.89
N ASP A 86 -9.70 -55.20 5.78
CA ASP A 86 -8.25 -55.19 5.92
C ASP A 86 -7.65 -55.85 4.67
N ASP A 87 -6.68 -55.18 4.06
CA ASP A 87 -5.39 -55.74 3.66
C ASP A 87 -4.81 -55.02 2.43
N ARG A 88 -3.50 -54.75 2.55
CA ARG A 88 -2.50 -54.34 1.54
C ARG A 88 -2.19 -52.84 1.59
N ARG A 89 -1.16 -52.43 2.35
CA ARG A 89 0.28 -52.59 1.98
C ARG A 89 0.47 -52.41 0.48
N ASP A 90 0.88 -51.22 0.10
CA ASP A 90 2.16 -50.90 -0.56
C ASP A 90 2.03 -49.41 -0.90
N GLY A 91 2.68 -48.53 -0.15
CA GLY A 91 4.08 -48.28 -0.45
C GLY A 91 4.21 -47.52 -1.78
N ASN A 92 3.55 -46.36 -1.90
CA ASN A 92 3.98 -45.32 -2.82
C ASN A 92 3.99 -44.00 -2.05
N ASP A 93 5.08 -43.82 -1.29
CA ASP A 93 5.66 -42.53 -0.98
C ASP A 93 6.17 -41.90 -2.30
N ASP A 94 5.28 -41.72 -3.27
CA ASP A 94 5.41 -40.61 -4.21
C ASP A 94 5.01 -39.38 -3.35
N ARG A 95 5.88 -38.82 -2.50
CA ARG A 95 6.95 -37.90 -2.94
C ARG A 95 6.83 -37.53 -4.42
N ARG A 96 5.61 -37.14 -4.80
CA ARG A 96 5.39 -36.14 -5.81
C ARG A 96 5.98 -34.89 -5.18
N ASP A 97 7.28 -34.76 -5.39
CA ASP A 97 7.99 -33.50 -5.57
C ASP A 97 7.41 -32.82 -6.81
N GLY A 98 6.08 -32.74 -6.89
CA GLY A 98 5.37 -31.77 -7.66
C GLY A 98 5.73 -30.44 -7.01
N ASN A 99 6.89 -29.93 -7.42
CA ASN A 99 6.94 -28.75 -8.25
C ASN A 99 5.72 -28.72 -9.20
N ASP A 100 4.52 -28.61 -8.61
CA ASP A 100 3.50 -27.74 -9.12
C ASP A 100 4.09 -26.34 -8.88
N ASP A 101 5.10 -26.03 -9.70
CA ASP A 101 5.34 -24.72 -10.27
C ASP A 101 4.11 -24.40 -11.13
N ARG A 102 2.92 -24.48 -10.52
CA ARG A 102 1.79 -23.61 -10.73
C ARG A 102 2.29 -22.21 -10.40
N ARG A 103 3.17 -21.75 -11.28
CA ARG A 103 3.02 -20.61 -12.16
C ARG A 103 1.57 -20.53 -12.62
N ASP A 104 0.66 -20.42 -11.66
CA ASP A 104 -0.63 -19.80 -11.81
C ASP A 104 -0.26 -18.47 -12.43
N GLY A 105 -0.53 -18.32 -13.72
CA GLY A 105 -0.19 -17.16 -14.55
C GLY A 105 -0.90 -15.89 -14.11
N ASN A 106 -1.03 -15.70 -12.80
CA ASN A 106 -1.22 -14.44 -12.15
C ASN A 106 0.15 -13.75 -12.07
N ASP A 107 0.71 -13.44 -13.25
CA ASP A 107 1.88 -12.57 -13.46
C ASP A 107 1.59 -11.10 -13.01
N ASN A 108 0.67 -10.93 -12.06
CA ASN A 108 0.47 -9.72 -11.26
C ASN A 108 1.65 -9.45 -10.30
N ASP A 109 2.73 -10.25 -10.38
CA ASP A 109 4.11 -9.95 -9.92
C ASP A 109 4.57 -8.52 -10.27
N GLY A 110 3.93 -7.87 -11.25
CA GLY A 110 4.23 -6.49 -11.61
C GLY A 110 3.93 -5.44 -10.54
N GLY A 111 3.16 -5.77 -9.49
CA GLY A 111 2.75 -4.86 -8.44
C GLY A 111 2.01 -3.61 -8.93
N VAL A 112 1.63 -2.73 -8.00
CA VAL A 112 1.01 -1.45 -8.32
C VAL A 112 2.01 -0.58 -9.09
N ARG A 113 1.63 -0.14 -10.29
CA ARG A 113 2.47 0.75 -11.11
C ARG A 113 1.65 1.75 -11.91
N GLY A 114 2.21 2.93 -12.16
CA GLY A 114 1.60 3.91 -13.05
C GLY A 114 1.96 5.35 -12.72
N ASN A 115 1.17 6.29 -13.23
CA ASN A 115 1.42 7.72 -13.08
C ASN A 115 0.26 8.42 -12.36
N ILE A 116 0.62 9.41 -11.56
CA ILE A 116 -0.31 10.38 -11.00
C ILE A 116 0.13 11.76 -11.46
N TYR A 117 -0.79 12.47 -12.10
CA TYR A 117 -0.55 13.81 -12.64
C TYR A 117 -1.33 14.83 -11.82
N PHE A 118 -0.67 15.93 -11.53
CA PHE A 118 -1.19 17.07 -10.80
C PHE A 118 -1.17 18.29 -11.69
N SER A 119 -2.22 19.11 -11.62
CA SER A 119 -2.22 20.42 -12.27
C SER A 119 -3.03 21.44 -11.48
N GLN A 120 -2.55 22.67 -11.43
CA GLN A 120 -3.23 23.76 -10.72
C GLN A 120 -2.98 25.09 -11.43
N LYS A 121 -4.01 25.91 -11.58
CA LYS A 121 -3.84 27.29 -12.06
C LYS A 121 -3.24 28.14 -10.95
N VAL A 122 -2.31 29.02 -11.32
CA VAL A 122 -1.68 29.99 -10.44
C VAL A 122 -1.76 31.39 -11.05
N ASP A 123 -1.81 32.42 -10.20
CA ASP A 123 -1.66 33.81 -10.63
C ASP A 123 -0.19 34.22 -10.80
N SER A 124 0.05 35.49 -11.15
CA SER A 124 1.40 36.06 -11.30
C SER A 124 2.20 36.15 -9.99
N ASN A 125 1.56 35.90 -8.84
CA ASN A 125 2.21 35.82 -7.53
C ASN A 125 2.40 34.36 -7.07
N CYS A 126 2.32 33.40 -8.00
CA CYS A 126 2.33 31.96 -7.75
C CYS A 126 1.20 31.46 -6.82
N ARG A 127 0.15 32.25 -6.58
CA ARG A 127 -0.92 31.84 -5.66
C ARG A 127 -1.88 30.91 -6.41
N PRO A 128 -2.28 29.78 -5.83
CA PRO A 128 -3.28 28.91 -6.42
C PRO A 128 -4.59 29.65 -6.67
N THR A 129 -5.04 29.69 -7.92
CA THR A 129 -6.33 30.28 -8.33
C THR A 129 -7.38 29.22 -8.67
N SER A 130 -7.01 27.94 -8.61
CA SER A 130 -7.95 26.84 -8.81
C SER A 130 -7.74 25.73 -7.79
N GLU A 131 -8.75 24.86 -7.69
CA GLU A 131 -8.58 23.55 -7.07
C GLU A 131 -7.46 22.75 -7.78
N LEU A 132 -6.81 21.88 -7.00
CA LEU A 132 -5.81 20.95 -7.51
C LEU A 132 -6.50 19.85 -8.30
N LYS A 133 -6.19 19.72 -9.59
CA LYS A 133 -6.69 18.61 -10.42
C LYS A 133 -5.70 17.46 -10.33
N VAL A 134 -6.22 16.27 -10.04
CA VAL A 134 -5.45 15.04 -9.93
C VAL A 134 -5.98 14.03 -10.92
N ARG A 135 -5.08 13.43 -11.70
CA ARG A 135 -5.36 12.34 -12.65
C ARG A 135 -4.54 11.13 -12.27
N VAL A 136 -5.21 10.05 -11.92
CA VAL A 136 -4.61 8.79 -11.48
C VAL A 136 -4.73 7.77 -12.61
N ARG A 137 -3.61 7.14 -12.97
CA ARG A 137 -3.54 6.05 -13.96
C ARG A 137 -2.65 4.95 -13.41
N LEU A 138 -3.24 4.01 -12.68
CA LEU A 138 -2.54 2.90 -12.05
C LEU A 138 -3.02 1.56 -12.61
N ARG A 139 -2.14 0.57 -12.58
CA ARG A 139 -2.39 -0.83 -12.95
C ARG A 139 -1.80 -1.74 -11.87
N GLY A 140 -2.19 -3.01 -11.87
CA GLY A 140 -1.66 -4.00 -10.94
C GLY A 140 -2.11 -3.77 -9.49
N VAL A 141 -3.28 -3.15 -9.29
CA VAL A 141 -3.82 -2.88 -7.94
C VAL A 141 -4.69 -4.02 -7.40
N ASN A 142 -4.63 -5.17 -8.07
CA ASN A 142 -5.18 -6.39 -7.51
C ASN A 142 -4.17 -6.89 -6.47
N GLY A 143 -4.41 -6.62 -5.19
CA GLY A 143 -3.74 -7.40 -4.15
C GLY A 143 -4.17 -8.86 -4.33
N GLY A 144 -3.28 -9.82 -4.17
CA GLY A 144 -3.66 -11.23 -4.10
C GLY A 144 -4.49 -11.48 -2.84
N ASP A 145 -5.77 -11.14 -2.84
CA ASP A 145 -6.73 -11.60 -1.83
C ASP A 145 -7.47 -12.79 -2.46
N ASP A 146 -6.70 -13.74 -2.99
CA ASP A 146 -7.20 -15.09 -3.25
C ASP A 146 -7.18 -15.92 -1.93
N ASP A 147 -6.88 -15.30 -0.79
CA ASP A 147 -6.89 -15.92 0.56
C ASP A 147 -8.30 -16.26 1.08
N ASP A 148 -9.37 -15.94 0.35
CA ASP A 148 -10.70 -16.53 0.62
C ASP A 148 -10.83 -17.93 -0.04
N ARG A 149 -9.74 -18.48 -0.61
CA ARG A 149 -9.63 -19.92 -1.00
C ARG A 149 -9.26 -20.83 0.16
N ASP A 150 -9.64 -20.46 1.38
CA ASP A 150 -9.97 -21.45 2.39
C ASP A 150 -11.28 -22.11 1.92
N GLY A 151 -11.18 -23.02 0.95
CA GLY A 151 -12.25 -23.90 0.48
C GLY A 151 -12.69 -24.85 1.58
N ARG A 152 -13.11 -24.30 2.72
CA ARG A 152 -14.00 -24.94 3.67
C ARG A 152 -15.38 -24.38 3.37
N ASP A 153 -15.95 -24.95 2.32
CA ASP A 153 -17.29 -25.52 2.36
C ASP A 153 -17.83 -25.63 3.79
N ARG A 154 -18.46 -24.56 4.27
CA ARG A 154 -19.58 -24.67 5.19
C ARG A 154 -20.77 -24.30 4.34
N GLY A 155 -21.33 -25.36 3.74
CA GLY A 155 -22.55 -25.25 2.96
C GLY A 155 -23.60 -24.55 3.79
N ASP A 156 -24.02 -23.38 3.32
CA ASP A 156 -25.31 -22.84 3.64
C ASP A 156 -26.00 -22.50 2.32
N ASN A 157 -26.86 -23.43 1.93
CA ASN A 157 -27.89 -23.25 0.93
C ASN A 157 -28.80 -22.10 1.39
N GLY A 158 -28.58 -20.91 0.85
CA GLY A 158 -29.44 -19.77 1.09
C GLY A 158 -29.40 -18.84 -0.10
N GLY A 159 -30.23 -19.16 -1.11
CA GLY A 159 -30.44 -18.30 -2.26
C GLY A 159 -30.84 -16.90 -1.84
N GLY A 160 -30.12 -15.93 -2.35
CA GLY A 160 -30.43 -14.51 -2.29
C GLY A 160 -29.93 -13.88 -3.58
N ASP A 161 -30.84 -13.25 -4.30
CA ASP A 161 -30.65 -12.60 -5.59
C ASP A 161 -29.66 -11.44 -5.51
N ASP A 162 -28.36 -11.75 -5.45
CA ASP A 162 -27.31 -10.76 -5.46
C ASP A 162 -26.62 -10.74 -6.83
N ASP A 163 -27.04 -9.78 -7.66
CA ASP A 163 -26.27 -9.21 -8.79
C ASP A 163 -24.90 -8.61 -8.35
N ASP A 164 -24.40 -8.96 -7.16
CA ASP A 164 -23.01 -8.76 -6.77
C ASP A 164 -22.19 -9.83 -7.46
N ASP A 165 -21.44 -9.44 -8.49
CA ASP A 165 -20.58 -10.28 -9.31
C ASP A 165 -19.34 -10.84 -8.55
N GLY A 166 -19.51 -11.22 -7.28
CA GLY A 166 -18.65 -12.05 -6.40
C GLY A 166 -17.25 -11.50 -6.13
N ARG A 167 -16.82 -10.49 -6.89
CA ARG A 167 -15.49 -9.92 -6.89
C ARG A 167 -15.61 -8.50 -6.37
N ARG A 168 -15.69 -8.40 -5.04
CA ARG A 168 -15.78 -7.16 -4.28
C ARG A 168 -14.79 -6.13 -4.83
N ARG A 169 -15.32 -5.08 -5.48
CA ARG A 169 -14.52 -3.93 -5.95
C ARG A 169 -13.80 -3.34 -4.74
N ARG A 170 -12.47 -3.29 -4.78
CA ARG A 170 -11.67 -2.80 -3.65
C ARG A 170 -11.65 -1.29 -3.63
N PHE A 171 -11.82 -0.74 -2.43
CA PHE A 171 -11.69 0.69 -2.22
C PHE A 171 -10.33 1.01 -1.62
N LEU A 172 -9.60 1.87 -2.32
CA LEU A 172 -8.22 2.19 -2.02
C LEU A 172 -8.11 3.65 -1.61
N GLY A 173 -7.31 3.95 -0.59
CA GLY A 173 -7.04 5.34 -0.17
C GLY A 173 -5.79 5.88 -0.83
N LEU A 174 -5.81 7.13 -1.30
CA LEU A 174 -4.61 7.84 -1.78
C LEU A 174 -4.33 9.05 -0.91
N HIS A 175 -3.17 9.05 -0.25
CA HIS A 175 -2.79 10.09 0.71
C HIS A 175 -1.46 10.71 0.31
N VAL A 176 -1.29 11.99 0.62
CA VAL A 176 0.02 12.65 0.70
C VAL A 176 0.56 12.42 2.10
N HIS A 177 1.80 11.99 2.19
CA HIS A 177 2.52 11.77 3.45
C HIS A 177 3.50 12.90 3.73
N LYS A 178 3.94 13.01 4.98
CA LYS A 178 4.78 14.14 5.44
C LYS A 178 6.08 14.24 4.65
N PHE A 179 6.75 13.12 4.39
CA PHE A 179 8.08 13.07 3.80
C PHE A 179 8.06 12.49 2.38
N GLY A 180 8.99 12.95 1.55
CA GLY A 180 9.34 12.34 0.26
C GLY A 180 10.45 11.30 0.36
N ASP A 181 10.59 10.63 1.52
CA ASP A 181 11.63 9.62 1.74
C ASP A 181 11.11 8.23 1.37
N LEU A 182 11.82 7.56 0.46
CA LEU A 182 11.53 6.20 -0.01
C LEU A 182 12.66 5.20 0.32
N ARG A 183 13.62 5.56 1.18
CA ARG A 183 14.75 4.70 1.57
C ARG A 183 14.26 3.40 2.21
N ASN A 184 13.25 3.47 3.09
CA ASN A 184 12.53 2.32 3.64
C ASN A 184 11.14 2.16 2.99
N ARG A 185 11.13 2.01 1.66
CA ARG A 185 9.92 1.86 0.83
C ARG A 185 8.88 2.94 1.19
N CYS A 186 7.61 2.56 1.34
CA CYS A 186 6.55 3.51 1.69
C CYS A 186 6.48 3.83 3.17
N LEU A 187 7.19 3.11 4.06
CA LEU A 187 7.15 3.36 5.50
C LEU A 187 7.86 4.67 5.87
N ALA A 188 9.01 4.95 5.22
CA ALA A 188 9.80 6.17 5.41
C ALA A 188 9.06 7.47 5.05
N ALA A 189 7.96 7.39 4.29
CA ALA A 189 7.12 8.55 3.97
C ALA A 189 6.51 9.23 5.22
N GLY A 190 6.47 8.53 6.36
CA GLY A 190 5.99 9.09 7.63
C GLY A 190 4.46 9.13 7.76
N PRO A 191 3.90 10.02 8.61
CA PRO A 191 2.45 10.13 8.84
C PRO A 191 1.71 10.77 7.66
N HIS A 192 0.38 10.67 7.66
CA HIS A 192 -0.46 11.37 6.69
C HIS A 192 -0.30 12.89 6.86
N LEU A 193 -0.10 13.58 5.74
CA LEU A 193 -0.27 15.02 5.65
C LEU A 193 -1.68 15.35 5.20
N ARG A 194 -2.17 14.69 4.14
CA ARG A 194 -3.45 15.01 3.54
C ARG A 194 -4.08 13.85 2.78
N LYS A 195 -5.40 13.73 2.85
CA LYS A 195 -6.18 12.78 2.05
C LYS A 195 -6.49 13.38 0.68
N LEU A 196 -6.17 12.67 -0.41
CA LEU A 196 -6.53 13.09 -1.76
C LEU A 196 -7.87 12.52 -2.19
N GLY A 197 -8.13 11.24 -1.92
CA GLY A 197 -9.37 10.60 -2.31
C GLY A 197 -9.39 9.09 -2.08
N ASN A 198 -10.51 8.48 -2.43
CA ASN A 198 -10.69 7.02 -2.45
C ASN A 198 -11.00 6.57 -3.87
N PHE A 199 -10.44 5.43 -4.29
CA PHE A 199 -10.55 4.91 -5.65
C PHE A 199 -11.14 3.51 -5.62
N ARG A 200 -11.88 3.17 -6.67
CA ARG A 200 -12.24 1.78 -6.97
C ARG A 200 -11.35 1.29 -8.10
N SER A 201 -10.72 0.14 -7.94
CA SER A 201 -10.11 -0.57 -9.07
C SER A 201 -11.18 -1.31 -9.86
N ASN A 202 -10.95 -1.47 -11.17
CA ASN A 202 -11.76 -2.36 -12.00
C ASN A 202 -11.32 -3.83 -11.85
N ARG A 203 -12.06 -4.76 -12.47
CA ARG A 203 -11.78 -6.21 -12.41
C ARG A 203 -10.36 -6.61 -12.85
N ARG A 204 -9.69 -5.74 -13.63
CA ARG A 204 -8.31 -5.93 -14.11
C ARG A 204 -7.27 -5.21 -13.25
N GLY A 205 -7.65 -4.71 -12.07
CA GLY A 205 -6.72 -4.00 -11.18
C GLY A 205 -6.26 -2.65 -11.71
N ASN A 206 -7.01 -2.02 -12.61
CA ASN A 206 -6.69 -0.69 -13.11
C ASN A 206 -7.50 0.38 -12.37
N ILE A 207 -6.87 1.54 -12.17
CA ILE A 207 -7.49 2.76 -11.67
C ILE A 207 -7.25 3.85 -12.71
N GLN A 208 -8.34 4.45 -13.20
CA GLN A 208 -8.28 5.58 -14.11
C GLN A 208 -9.31 6.63 -13.68
N GLU A 209 -8.87 7.58 -12.88
CA GLU A 209 -9.76 8.54 -12.23
C GLU A 209 -9.24 9.96 -12.37
N ASN A 210 -10.17 10.91 -12.50
CA ASN A 210 -9.87 12.35 -12.53
C ASN A 210 -10.75 13.03 -11.49
N PHE A 211 -10.13 13.76 -10.56
CA PHE A 211 -10.86 14.45 -9.51
C PHE A 211 -10.18 15.77 -9.14
N ARG A 212 -10.87 16.56 -8.31
CA ARG A 212 -10.37 17.83 -7.79
C ARG A 212 -10.28 17.76 -6.28
N VAL A 213 -9.21 18.35 -5.74
CA VAL A 213 -8.98 18.43 -4.30
C VAL A 213 -9.09 19.88 -3.86
N LYS A 214 -10.02 20.15 -2.95
CA LYS A 214 -10.20 21.46 -2.34
C LYS A 214 -9.01 21.78 -1.43
N GLN A 215 -8.66 23.08 -1.36
CA GLN A 215 -7.76 23.65 -0.35
C GLN A 215 -6.32 23.11 -0.32
N THR A 216 -5.84 22.47 -1.38
CA THR A 216 -4.46 21.98 -1.47
C THR A 216 -3.68 22.76 -2.51
N SER A 217 -2.59 23.41 -2.09
CA SER A 217 -1.63 24.02 -3.02
C SER A 217 -0.69 22.95 -3.56
N LEU A 218 -0.44 22.94 -4.86
CA LEU A 218 0.53 22.05 -5.49
C LEU A 218 1.92 22.26 -4.88
N VAL A 219 2.27 23.52 -4.58
CA VAL A 219 3.55 23.90 -3.98
C VAL A 219 3.75 23.25 -2.60
N GLU A 220 2.68 23.02 -1.84
CA GLU A 220 2.78 22.41 -0.50
C GLU A 220 3.07 20.91 -0.52
N ILE A 221 2.72 20.23 -1.62
CA ILE A 221 2.81 18.77 -1.74
C ILE A 221 3.97 18.30 -2.61
N VAL A 222 4.52 19.16 -3.47
CA VAL A 222 5.73 18.81 -4.23
C VAL A 222 6.89 18.51 -3.28
N GLY A 223 7.68 17.49 -3.61
CA GLY A 223 8.75 16.96 -2.77
C GLY A 223 8.28 15.97 -1.70
N ARG A 224 6.96 15.73 -1.58
CA ARG A 224 6.40 14.75 -0.64
C ARG A 224 6.03 13.45 -1.32
N ALA A 225 5.82 12.40 -0.53
CA ALA A 225 5.36 11.13 -1.06
C ALA A 225 3.84 11.08 -1.17
N VAL A 226 3.35 10.49 -2.27
CA VAL A 226 1.98 9.98 -2.39
C VAL A 226 2.02 8.50 -2.10
N VAL A 227 1.07 8.01 -1.29
CA VAL A 227 0.95 6.61 -0.91
C VAL A 227 -0.44 6.10 -1.25
N LEU A 228 -0.49 4.94 -1.90
CA LEU A 228 -1.71 4.18 -2.14
C LEU A 228 -1.88 3.12 -1.04
N HIS A 229 -3.07 3.06 -0.44
CA HIS A 229 -3.42 2.13 0.61
C HIS A 229 -4.43 1.09 0.13
N SER A 230 -4.39 -0.10 0.74
CA SER A 230 -5.34 -1.18 0.47
C SER A 230 -6.79 -0.91 0.92
N ARG A 231 -7.03 0.13 1.74
CA ARG A 231 -8.36 0.47 2.29
C ARG A 231 -8.63 1.98 2.27
N LYS A 232 -9.91 2.38 2.31
CA LYS A 232 -10.40 3.79 2.29
C LYS A 232 -9.79 4.71 3.36
N ASN A 233 -9.50 4.17 4.55
CA ASN A 233 -9.18 4.96 5.75
C ASN A 233 -7.82 4.59 6.33
N ALA A 234 -6.88 4.27 5.45
CA ALA A 234 -5.57 3.71 5.76
C ALA A 234 -5.62 2.20 6.04
N GLY A 235 -4.92 1.47 5.20
CA GLY A 235 -4.55 0.07 5.38
C GLY A 235 -3.07 -0.08 5.01
N ARG A 236 -2.65 -1.30 4.67
CA ARG A 236 -1.29 -1.57 4.16
C ARG A 236 -0.94 -0.61 3.03
N ARG A 237 0.28 -0.06 3.07
CA ARG A 237 0.82 0.81 2.01
C ARG A 237 1.21 -0.09 0.84
N LEU A 238 0.50 0.03 -0.28
CA LEU A 238 0.69 -0.81 -1.47
C LEU A 238 1.83 -0.28 -2.36
N ALA A 239 1.84 1.03 -2.59
CA ALA A 239 2.86 1.69 -3.38
C ALA A 239 2.96 3.16 -3.05
N CYS A 240 4.07 3.76 -3.45
CA CYS A 240 4.36 5.16 -3.20
C CYS A 240 5.28 5.74 -4.28
N CYS A 241 5.32 7.06 -4.33
CA CYS A 241 6.25 7.83 -5.17
C CYS A 241 6.40 9.24 -4.63
N VAL A 242 7.48 9.93 -5.02
CA VAL A 242 7.69 11.35 -4.69
C VAL A 242 7.08 12.23 -5.78
N ILE A 243 6.37 13.28 -5.39
CA ILE A 243 5.80 14.28 -6.30
C ILE A 243 6.92 15.21 -6.76
N GLY A 244 7.19 15.26 -8.06
CA GLY A 244 8.15 16.19 -8.67
C GLY A 244 7.47 17.13 -9.67
N TYR A 245 8.03 18.33 -9.86
CA TYR A 245 7.59 19.24 -10.93
C TYR A 245 7.69 18.58 -12.31
N ALA A 246 6.86 19.05 -13.24
CA ALA A 246 6.89 18.63 -14.64
C ALA A 246 6.74 19.85 -15.56
N ASP A 247 7.49 19.86 -16.66
CA ASP A 247 7.54 20.99 -17.60
C ASP A 247 6.25 21.18 -18.41
N SER A 248 5.45 20.12 -18.58
CA SER A 248 4.24 20.19 -19.39
C SER A 248 3.22 19.08 -19.10
N ARG A 249 2.03 19.24 -19.69
CA ARG A 249 0.93 18.27 -19.62
C ARG A 249 1.27 17.03 -20.44
N LYS A 250 1.61 15.93 -19.76
CA LYS A 250 1.74 14.59 -20.36
C LYS A 250 0.40 13.87 -20.49
#